data_AF-A0AA39J6C8-F1
#
_entry.id   AF-A0AA39J6C8-F1
#
_cell.length_a   1.000
_cell.length_b   1.000
_cell.length_c   1.000
_cell.angle_alpha   90.00
_cell.angle_beta   90.00
_cell.angle_gamma   90.00
#
_symmetry.space_group_name_H-M   'P 1'
#
loop_
_entity.id
_entity.type
_entity.pdbx_description
1 polymer ?
#
loop_
_entity_poly.entity_id
_entity_poly.type
_entity_poly.pdbx_seq_one_letter_code
_entity_poly.pdbx_strand_id
1 'polypeptide(L)' 'VNVQHNCHANKCDASDTEIVMQEREKTMKTRPCIHHYRPNDFILNSLQMHN' A
#
# COMPACT_ATOMS: atom_id res chain seq x y z
N VAL A 1 -6.42 -10.13 9.59
CA VAL A 1 -5.98 -8.85 10.19
C VAL A 1 -5.93 -7.82 9.07
N ASN A 2 -6.81 -6.81 9.10
CA ASN A 2 -6.84 -5.74 8.10
C ASN A 2 -5.93 -4.61 8.59
N VAL A 3 -4.67 -4.62 8.12
CA VAL A 3 -3.68 -3.58 8.42
C VAL A 3 -3.76 -2.53 7.32
N GLN A 4 -4.17 -1.32 7.67
CA GLN A 4 -4.26 -0.19 6.73
C GLN A 4 -3.19 0.84 7.10
N HIS A 5 -2.67 1.58 6.13
CA HIS A 5 -1.74 2.68 6.39
C HIS A 5 -2.49 4.01 6.52
N ASN A 6 -2.05 4.90 7.41
CA ASN A 6 -2.63 6.24 7.54
C ASN A 6 -2.10 7.18 6.44
N CYS A 7 -2.47 6.92 5.19
CA CYS A 7 -1.99 7.67 4.04
C CYS A 7 -2.33 9.16 4.11
N HIS A 8 -3.51 9.51 4.65
CA HIS A 8 -3.99 10.89 4.73
C HIS A 8 -3.14 11.73 5.69
N ALA A 9 -2.85 11.23 6.90
CA ALA A 9 -2.02 11.96 7.85
C ALA A 9 -0.55 12.08 7.41
N ASN A 10 -0.06 11.08 6.65
CA ASN A 10 1.32 11.06 6.16
C ASN A 10 1.51 11.67 4.78
N LYS A 11 0.45 12.24 4.18
CA LYS A 11 0.48 12.88 2.86
C LYS A 11 1.11 11.98 1.78
N CYS A 12 0.80 10.68 1.85
CA CYS A 12 1.25 9.73 0.86
C CYS A 12 0.64 10.07 -0.50
N ASP A 13 1.44 10.04 -1.56
CA ASP A 13 1.07 10.46 -2.90
C ASP A 13 1.30 9.33 -3.92
N ALA A 14 0.62 9.39 -5.07
CA ALA A 14 0.70 8.36 -6.10
C ALA A 14 1.94 8.52 -7.02
N SER A 15 3.04 9.05 -6.48
CA SER A 15 4.29 9.26 -7.22
C SER A 15 5.09 7.96 -7.42
N ASP A 16 4.75 6.90 -6.69
CA ASP A 16 5.41 5.62 -6.83
C ASP A 16 4.89 4.83 -8.04
N THR A 17 5.71 3.93 -8.55
CA THR A 17 5.32 3.04 -9.65
C THR A 17 5.81 1.63 -9.39
N GLU A 18 4.91 0.66 -9.57
CA GLU A 18 5.24 -0.75 -9.39
C GLU A 18 5.21 -1.46 -10.75
N ILE A 19 6.20 -2.32 -10.99
CA ILE A 19 6.22 -3.20 -12.17
C ILE A 19 5.14 -4.27 -11.99
N VAL A 20 4.24 -4.38 -12.95
CA VAL A 20 3.19 -5.40 -12.95
C VAL A 20 3.82 -6.75 -13.28
N MET A 21 3.68 -7.71 -12.37
CA MET A 21 3.99 -9.11 -12.68
C MET A 21 2.77 -9.80 -13.28
N GLN A 22 2.97 -10.49 -14.40
CA GLN A 22 1.96 -11.32 -15.05
C GLN A 22 2.55 -12.71 -15.23
N GLU A 23 1.79 -13.76 -14.86
CA GLU A 23 2.26 -15.17 -14.99
C GLU A 23 3.60 -15.46 -14.29
N ARG A 24 3.92 -14.70 -13.23
CA ARG A 24 5.21 -14.70 -12.50
C ARG A 24 6.40 -14.12 -13.28
N GLU A 25 6.16 -13.51 -14.42
CA GLU A 25 7.16 -12.75 -15.17
C GLU A 25 7.02 -11.26 -14.91
N LYS A 26 8.17 -10.57 -14.78
CA LYS A 26 8.21 -9.11 -14.73
C LYS A 26 7.88 -8.58 -16.12
N THR A 27 6.82 -7.80 -16.23
CA THR A 27 6.46 -7.16 -17.50
C THR A 27 7.06 -5.75 -17.59
N MET A 28 7.00 -5.15 -18.79
CA MET A 28 7.32 -3.73 -18.96
C MET A 28 6.17 -2.80 -18.56
N LYS A 29 5.05 -3.34 -18.09
CA LYS A 29 3.89 -2.55 -17.67
C LYS A 29 4.11 -2.07 -16.25
N THR A 30 3.95 -0.77 -16.02
CA THR A 30 3.97 -0.17 -14.69
C THR A 30 2.56 0.25 -14.29
N ARG A 31 2.25 0.17 -13.00
CA ARG A 31 1.03 0.74 -12.42
C ARG A 31 1.41 1.80 -11.39
N PRO A 32 0.62 2.88 -11.26
CA PRO A 32 0.83 3.85 -10.18
C PRO A 32 0.60 3.15 -8.83
N CYS A 33 1.46 3.46 -7.87
CA CYS A 33 1.39 2.98 -6.50
C CYS A 33 1.51 4.16 -5.54
N ILE A 34 1.01 4.00 -4.31
CA ILE A 34 1.10 5.02 -3.29
C ILE A 34 2.50 4.99 -2.67
N HIS A 35 3.18 6.12 -2.69
CA HIS A 35 4.45 6.34 -2.02
C HIS A 35 4.22 6.62 -0.53
N HIS A 36 4.69 5.72 0.34
CA HIS A 36 4.53 5.86 1.78
C HIS A 36 5.76 6.52 2.42
N TYR A 37 5.69 7.82 2.73
CA TYR A 37 6.77 8.54 3.43
C TYR A 37 7.04 8.04 4.86
N ARG A 38 6.03 7.51 5.55
CA ARG A 38 6.15 6.95 6.91
C ARG A 38 5.63 5.52 6.95
N PRO A 39 6.43 4.52 6.54
CA PRO A 39 5.92 3.16 6.32
C PRO A 39 5.37 2.51 7.59
N ASN A 40 5.74 2.95 8.79
CA ASN A 40 5.36 2.30 10.05
C ASN A 40 4.04 2.83 10.68
N ASP A 41 3.38 3.82 10.07
CA ASP A 41 2.13 4.39 10.60
C ASP A 41 0.90 3.58 10.15
N PHE A 42 0.71 2.44 10.80
CA PHE A 42 -0.37 1.51 10.51
C PHE A 42 -1.57 1.71 11.43
N ILE A 43 -2.75 1.77 10.83
CA ILE A 43 -4.05 1.69 11.48
C ILE A 43 -4.47 0.22 11.49
N LEU A 44 -4.54 -0.34 12.70
CA LEU A 44 -5.07 -1.68 12.92
C LEU A 44 -6.57 -1.58 13.21
N ASN A 45 -7.40 -2.22 12.38
CA ASN A 45 -8.82 -2.33 12.68
C ASN A 45 -9.05 -3.41 13.76
N SER A 46 -9.06 -3.00 15.03
CA SER A 46 -9.30 -3.88 16.17
C SER A 46 -10.76 -4.34 16.31
N LEU A 47 -11.73 -3.59 15.74
CA LEU A 47 -13.14 -3.97 15.75
C LEU A 47 -13.40 -5.25 14.93
N GLN A 48 -12.63 -5.48 13.86
CA GLN A 48 -12.66 -6.72 13.08
C GLN A 48 -11.80 -7.85 13.67
N MET A 49 -11.12 -7.61 14.79
CA MET A 49 -10.31 -8.63 15.47
C MET A 49 -11.06 -9.33 16.61
N HIS A 50 -12.24 -8.84 16.97
CA HIS A 50 -13.18 -9.57 17.81
C HIS A 50 -13.99 -10.53 16.93
N ASN A 51 -13.64 -11.83 17.00
CA ASN A 51 -14.59 -12.92 16.75
C ASN A 51 -15.18 -13.34 18.09
#